data_AF-A0A524E6F5-F1
#
_entry.id   AF-A0A524E6F5-F1
#
_cell.length_a   1.000
_cell.length_b   1.000
_cell.length_c   1.000
_cell.angle_alpha   90.00
_cell.angle_beta   90.00
_cell.angle_gamma   90.00
#
_symmetry.space_group_name_H-M   'P 1'
#
loop_
_entity.id
_entity.type
_entity.pdbx_description
1 polymer ?
#
loop_
_entity_poly.entity_id
_entity_poly.type
_entity_poly.pdbx_seq_one_letter_code
_entity_poly.pdbx_strand_id
1 'polypeptide(L)'
;MSLRSIKWPISCIAGILILVVGWIYISISISLFPGSFSPLNNYVSDLGNYSLNPRGALIYNIGMIIGGVFMFIYFLFLYIFYPENNRGRTLLSLTRVFGFLSSFAIIMVAIYSEDFWTAHVFWSAVLFVLLFLINITGGLFFLNHPDSMRKIGYFNLLVAAFHVSYLFILDPNFIILEWINTILGHVSMALAVYNYKQMFDKKS
;
A
#
# COMPACT_ATOMS: atom_id res chain seq x y z
N MET A 1 -12.60 15.25 26.19
CA MET A 1 -12.71 16.00 24.92
C MET A 1 -13.56 15.18 23.98
N SER A 2 -14.81 15.58 23.69
CA SER A 2 -15.67 14.77 22.82
C SER A 2 -15.13 14.85 21.39
N LEU A 3 -14.78 13.71 20.80
CA LEU A 3 -14.25 13.58 19.43
C LEU A 3 -15.29 13.96 18.34
N ARG A 4 -16.38 14.66 18.71
CA ARG A 4 -17.52 14.99 17.83
C ARG A 4 -17.20 16.01 16.73
N SER A 5 -16.01 16.64 16.73
CA SER A 5 -15.67 17.66 15.73
C SER A 5 -14.94 17.12 14.50
N ILE A 6 -14.42 15.88 14.52
CA ILE A 6 -13.63 15.34 13.42
C ILE A 6 -14.54 14.54 12.46
N LYS A 7 -14.83 15.12 11.29
CA LYS A 7 -15.66 14.50 10.24
C LYS A 7 -15.01 13.28 9.56
N TRP A 8 -13.69 13.15 9.65
CA TRP A 8 -12.92 12.11 8.95
C TRP A 8 -11.90 11.46 9.90
N PRO A 9 -11.95 10.13 10.07
CA PRO A 9 -10.93 9.42 10.83
C PRO A 9 -9.51 9.73 10.35
N ILE A 10 -8.57 9.86 11.28
CA ILE A 10 -7.14 10.11 10.95
C ILE A 10 -6.60 9.03 10.01
N SER A 11 -7.01 7.76 10.20
CA SER A 11 -6.66 6.68 9.28
C SER A 11 -7.17 6.95 7.86
N CYS A 12 -8.42 7.38 7.68
CA CYS A 12 -8.94 7.68 6.34
C CYS A 12 -8.18 8.84 5.67
N ILE A 13 -7.84 9.89 6.43
CA ILE A 13 -7.05 11.01 5.91
C ILE A 13 -5.66 10.53 5.48
N ALA A 14 -4.96 9.78 6.34
CA ALA A 14 -3.66 9.19 6.01
C ALA A 14 -3.75 8.28 4.78
N GLY A 15 -4.82 7.47 4.68
CA GLY A 15 -5.12 6.63 3.53
C GLY A 15 -5.22 7.41 2.21
N ILE A 16 -5.91 8.55 2.21
CA ILE A 16 -5.99 9.44 1.05
C ILE A 16 -4.61 10.02 0.71
N LEU A 17 -3.85 10.44 1.73
CA LEU A 17 -2.51 11.01 1.52
C LEU A 17 -1.54 10.00 0.91
N ILE A 18 -1.61 8.71 1.28
CA ILE A 18 -0.83 7.64 0.63
C ILE A 18 -1.09 7.63 -0.88
N LEU A 19 -2.36 7.65 -1.29
CA LEU A 19 -2.75 7.61 -2.71
C LEU A 19 -2.28 8.86 -3.46
N VAL A 20 -2.49 10.03 -2.87
CA VAL A 20 -2.14 11.31 -3.48
C VAL A 20 -0.63 11.45 -3.61
N VAL A 21 0.12 11.17 -2.54
CA VAL A 21 1.59 11.21 -2.56
C VAL A 21 2.13 10.19 -3.56
N GLY A 22 1.66 8.94 -3.52
CA GLY A 22 2.11 7.89 -4.43
C GLY A 22 2.01 8.32 -5.89
N TRP A 23 0.83 8.72 -6.35
CA TRP A 23 0.62 9.08 -7.75
C TRP A 23 1.27 10.41 -8.16
N ILE A 24 1.32 11.42 -7.28
CA ILE A 24 2.01 12.68 -7.59
C ILE A 24 3.51 12.42 -7.80
N TYR A 25 4.15 11.71 -6.88
CA TYR A 25 5.59 11.50 -6.94
C TYR A 25 6.00 10.53 -8.06
N ILE A 26 5.18 9.50 -8.34
CA ILE A 26 5.32 8.68 -9.55
C ILE A 26 5.25 9.57 -10.80
N SER A 27 4.22 10.42 -10.92
CA SER A 27 4.04 11.24 -12.12
C SER A 27 5.17 12.25 -12.34
N ILE A 28 5.64 12.89 -11.27
CA ILE A 28 6.80 13.79 -11.34
C ILE A 28 8.07 13.02 -11.71
N SER A 29 8.29 11.83 -11.14
CA SER A 29 9.47 11.04 -11.46
C SER A 29 9.47 10.56 -12.93
N ILE A 30 8.30 10.17 -13.46
CA ILE A 30 8.11 9.83 -14.88
C ILE A 30 8.44 11.03 -15.78
N SER A 31 7.99 12.24 -15.43
CA SER A 31 8.24 13.42 -16.27
C SER A 31 9.71 13.86 -16.26
N LEU A 32 10.48 13.40 -15.28
CA LEU A 32 11.93 13.63 -15.16
C LEU A 32 12.77 12.48 -15.73
N PHE A 33 12.13 11.37 -16.12
CA PHE A 33 12.83 10.19 -16.63
C PHE A 33 13.53 10.50 -17.96
N PRO A 34 14.83 10.13 -18.12
CA PRO A 34 15.53 10.37 -19.37
C PRO A 34 15.00 9.45 -20.47
N GLY A 35 14.44 10.06 -21.53
CA GLY A 35 13.89 9.33 -22.67
C GLY A 35 12.43 8.93 -22.48
N SER A 36 12.00 7.87 -23.17
CA SER A 36 10.62 7.41 -23.14
C SER A 36 10.40 6.40 -22.01
N PHE A 37 9.67 6.80 -20.98
CA PHE A 37 9.20 5.88 -19.95
C PHE A 37 7.87 5.24 -20.36
N SER A 38 7.75 3.92 -20.22
CA SER A 38 6.52 3.20 -20.53
C SER A 38 6.30 2.01 -19.59
N PRO A 39 5.09 1.80 -19.05
CA PRO A 39 4.75 0.60 -18.28
C PRO A 39 4.90 -0.74 -19.02
N LEU A 40 5.16 -0.70 -20.33
CA LEU A 40 5.45 -1.90 -21.13
C LEU A 40 6.93 -2.28 -21.12
N ASN A 41 7.82 -1.31 -20.87
CA ASN A 41 9.28 -1.46 -21.01
C ASN A 41 10.05 -1.10 -19.74
N ASN A 42 9.39 -0.52 -18.74
CA ASN A 42 10.00 -0.04 -17.51
C ASN A 42 9.21 -0.50 -16.29
N TYR A 43 9.93 -0.92 -15.27
CA TYR A 43 9.40 -1.17 -13.94
C TYR A 43 8.95 0.15 -13.30
N VAL A 44 8.02 0.08 -12.35
CA VAL A 44 7.73 1.23 -11.47
C VAL A 44 8.97 1.53 -10.63
N SER A 45 9.68 0.50 -10.16
CA SER A 45 10.92 0.64 -9.38
C SER A 45 12.06 1.33 -10.13
N ASP A 46 12.12 1.25 -11.47
CA ASP A 46 13.09 1.99 -12.31
C ASP A 46 13.04 3.50 -12.01
N LEU A 47 11.88 4.03 -11.59
CA LEU A 47 11.71 5.44 -11.26
C LEU A 47 12.55 5.88 -10.06
N GLY A 48 12.95 4.95 -9.20
CA GLY A 48 13.80 5.18 -8.02
C GLY A 48 15.28 4.88 -8.24
N ASN A 49 15.66 4.38 -9.42
CA ASN A 49 17.02 4.00 -9.75
C ASN A 49 17.80 5.23 -10.22
N TYR A 50 18.89 5.60 -9.52
CA TYR A 50 19.67 6.80 -9.84
C TYR A 50 20.44 6.67 -11.16
N SER A 51 20.78 5.44 -11.56
CA SER A 51 21.45 5.17 -12.83
C SER A 51 20.50 5.32 -14.01
N LEU A 52 19.24 4.90 -13.88
CA LEU A 52 18.21 5.01 -14.92
C LEU A 52 17.51 6.37 -14.93
N ASN A 53 17.25 6.96 -13.76
CA ASN A 53 16.49 8.20 -13.62
C ASN A 53 17.21 9.21 -12.69
N PRO A 54 18.37 9.77 -13.10
CA PRO A 54 19.20 10.60 -12.22
C PRO A 54 18.50 11.88 -11.72
N ARG A 55 17.46 12.36 -12.41
CA ARG A 55 16.69 13.56 -12.03
C ARG A 55 15.44 13.24 -11.22
N GLY A 56 14.78 12.11 -11.48
CA GLY A 56 13.54 11.71 -10.83
C GLY A 56 13.70 10.71 -9.67
N ALA A 57 14.81 9.99 -9.58
CA ALA A 57 15.05 8.96 -8.56
C ALA A 57 14.89 9.48 -7.13
N LEU A 58 15.50 10.62 -6.82
CA LEU A 58 15.36 11.26 -5.51
C LEU A 58 13.89 11.60 -5.20
N ILE A 59 13.16 12.12 -6.19
CA ILE A 59 11.74 12.47 -6.02
C ILE A 59 10.95 11.20 -5.73
N TYR A 60 11.05 10.17 -6.57
CA TYR A 60 10.35 8.90 -6.36
C TYR A 60 10.62 8.30 -4.98
N ASN A 61 11.89 8.20 -4.60
CA ASN A 61 12.30 7.61 -3.33
C ASN A 61 11.78 8.43 -2.12
N ILE A 62 11.83 9.76 -2.18
CA ILE A 62 11.19 10.61 -1.15
C ILE A 62 9.68 10.37 -1.08
N GLY A 63 9.02 10.24 -2.23
CA GLY A 63 7.60 9.92 -2.32
C GLY A 63 7.25 8.60 -1.63
N MET A 64 8.05 7.56 -1.86
CA MET A 64 7.88 6.26 -1.18
C MET A 64 8.12 6.36 0.33
N ILE A 65 9.11 7.14 0.78
CA ILE A 65 9.37 7.36 2.21
C ILE A 65 8.18 8.07 2.88
N ILE A 66 7.71 9.18 2.30
CA ILE A 66 6.55 9.93 2.79
C ILE A 66 5.29 9.05 2.77
N GLY A 67 5.09 8.28 1.70
CA GLY A 67 4.02 7.30 1.58
C GLY A 67 4.08 6.25 2.71
N GLY A 68 5.25 5.69 3.00
CA GLY A 68 5.48 4.79 4.11
C GLY A 68 5.18 5.40 5.48
N VAL A 69 5.52 6.68 5.70
CA VAL A 69 5.14 7.41 6.92
C VAL A 69 3.61 7.55 7.04
N PHE A 70 2.91 7.88 5.95
CA PHE A 70 1.44 7.90 5.99
C PHE A 70 0.83 6.51 6.15
N MET A 71 1.46 5.45 5.60
CA MET A 71 1.05 4.06 5.86
C MET A 71 1.16 3.72 7.35
N PHE A 72 2.23 4.15 8.03
CA PHE A 72 2.35 3.98 9.48
C PHE A 72 1.17 4.62 10.22
N ILE A 73 0.85 5.87 9.89
CA ILE A 73 -0.27 6.59 10.51
C ILE A 73 -1.60 5.88 10.20
N TYR A 74 -1.81 5.46 8.95
CA TYR A 74 -2.99 4.72 8.52
C TYR A 74 -3.23 3.49 9.40
N PHE A 75 -2.25 2.58 9.47
CA PHE A 75 -2.38 1.33 10.24
C PHE A 75 -2.37 1.54 11.75
N LEU A 76 -1.68 2.57 12.26
CA LEU A 76 -1.71 2.93 13.67
C LEU A 76 -3.14 3.20 14.12
N PHE A 77 -3.86 4.05 13.38
CA PHE A 77 -5.18 4.56 13.76
C PHE A 77 -6.36 3.65 13.42
N LEU A 78 -6.14 2.50 12.75
CA LEU A 78 -7.22 1.54 12.48
C LEU A 78 -7.85 0.94 13.76
N TYR A 79 -7.26 1.10 14.94
CA TYR A 79 -7.80 0.57 16.20
C TYR A 79 -9.22 1.05 16.52
N ILE A 80 -9.63 2.23 16.02
CA ILE A 80 -10.98 2.76 16.23
C ILE A 80 -12.07 1.88 15.59
N PHE A 81 -11.68 1.00 14.65
CA PHE A 81 -12.57 0.09 13.95
C PHE A 81 -12.61 -1.31 14.57
N TYR A 82 -12.07 -1.50 15.77
CA TYR A 82 -12.18 -2.79 16.46
C TYR A 82 -13.66 -3.20 16.63
N PRO A 83 -14.04 -4.42 16.20
CA PRO A 83 -15.35 -4.97 16.47
C PRO A 83 -15.40 -5.53 17.89
N GLU A 84 -16.59 -5.87 18.37
CA GLU A 84 -16.75 -6.50 19.69
C GLU A 84 -16.25 -7.96 19.70
N ASN A 85 -16.38 -8.67 18.59
CA ASN A 85 -16.02 -10.09 18.52
C ASN A 85 -14.50 -10.33 18.42
N ASN A 86 -14.03 -11.38 19.08
CA ASN A 86 -12.60 -11.73 19.17
C ASN A 86 -11.96 -11.99 17.80
N ARG A 87 -12.64 -12.69 16.90
CA ARG A 87 -12.11 -13.02 15.56
C ARG A 87 -11.78 -11.75 14.76
N GLY A 88 -12.72 -10.81 14.70
CA GLY A 88 -12.55 -9.54 14.01
C GLY A 88 -11.48 -8.67 14.67
N ARG A 89 -11.37 -8.70 16.00
CA ARG A 89 -10.25 -8.04 16.71
C ARG A 89 -8.91 -8.62 16.32
N THR A 90 -8.76 -9.95 16.31
CA THR A 90 -7.53 -10.62 15.90
C THR A 90 -7.17 -10.28 14.46
N LEU A 91 -8.12 -10.37 13.53
CA LEU A 91 -7.89 -10.04 12.12
C LEU A 91 -7.42 -8.61 11.94
N LEU A 92 -8.09 -7.63 12.56
CA LEU A 92 -7.69 -6.23 12.47
C LEU A 92 -6.33 -5.97 13.12
N SER A 93 -6.04 -6.61 14.26
CA SER A 93 -4.71 -6.53 14.90
C SER A 93 -3.61 -7.05 13.99
N LEU A 94 -3.81 -8.20 13.34
CA LEU A 94 -2.86 -8.74 12.38
C LEU A 94 -2.67 -7.82 11.17
N THR A 95 -3.76 -7.29 10.59
CA THR A 95 -3.69 -6.31 9.50
C THR A 95 -2.86 -5.09 9.89
N ARG A 96 -3.03 -4.59 11.12
CA ARG A 96 -2.24 -3.46 11.64
C ARG A 96 -0.77 -3.84 11.76
N VAL A 97 -0.43 -4.95 12.41
CA VAL A 97 0.95 -5.40 12.60
C VAL A 97 1.65 -5.57 11.25
N PHE A 98 1.03 -6.28 10.30
CA PHE A 98 1.60 -6.43 8.96
C PHE A 98 1.69 -5.10 8.23
N GLY A 99 0.71 -4.21 8.42
CA GLY A 99 0.72 -2.85 7.92
C GLY A 99 1.89 -2.00 8.42
N PHE A 100 2.19 -2.06 9.72
CA PHE A 100 3.37 -1.42 10.31
C PHE A 100 4.66 -1.95 9.69
N LEU A 101 4.80 -3.27 9.58
CA LEU A 101 5.98 -3.89 8.97
C LEU A 101 6.10 -3.54 7.47
N SER A 102 4.98 -3.46 6.75
CA SER A 102 4.94 -3.07 5.34
C SER A 102 5.34 -1.61 5.15
N SER A 103 4.91 -0.73 6.06
CA SER A 103 5.29 0.69 6.09
C SER A 103 6.79 0.86 6.28
N PHE A 104 7.39 0.02 7.13
CA PHE A 104 8.85 -0.05 7.25
C PHE A 104 9.49 -0.58 5.97
N ALA A 105 9.00 -1.69 5.43
CA ALA A 105 9.56 -2.32 4.24
C ALA A 105 9.58 -1.39 3.03
N ILE A 106 8.50 -0.64 2.75
CA ILE A 106 8.47 0.31 1.62
C ILE A 106 9.47 1.47 1.77
N ILE A 107 9.71 1.93 3.00
CA ILE A 107 10.77 2.91 3.29
C ILE A 107 12.15 2.29 2.99
N MET A 108 12.35 1.03 3.39
CA MET A 108 13.61 0.34 3.11
C MET A 108 13.83 0.08 1.61
N VAL A 109 12.78 -0.20 0.84
CA VAL A 109 12.83 -0.26 -0.64
C VAL A 109 13.25 1.08 -1.25
N ALA A 110 12.84 2.20 -0.64
CA ALA A 110 13.22 3.54 -1.10
C ALA A 110 14.67 3.90 -0.77
N ILE A 111 15.14 3.49 0.42
CA ILE A 111 16.52 3.72 0.87
C ILE A 111 17.49 2.85 0.07
N TYR A 112 17.14 1.58 -0.11
CA TYR A 112 17.85 0.63 -0.94
C TYR A 112 17.15 0.54 -2.29
N SER A 113 17.29 1.59 -3.10
CA SER A 113 16.87 1.60 -4.50
C SER A 113 17.54 0.47 -5.29
N GLU A 114 17.14 0.28 -6.54
CA GLU A 114 17.71 -0.76 -7.41
C GLU A 114 19.22 -0.63 -7.63
N ASP A 115 19.81 0.54 -7.38
CA ASP A 115 21.26 0.73 -7.33
C ASP A 115 21.94 -0.20 -6.30
N PHE A 116 21.18 -0.66 -5.29
CA PHE A 116 21.56 -1.65 -4.28
C PHE A 116 20.79 -2.97 -4.47
N TRP A 117 20.88 -3.55 -5.67
CA TRP A 117 20.07 -4.68 -6.14
C TRP A 117 19.74 -5.76 -5.08
N THR A 118 20.75 -6.32 -4.40
CA THR A 118 20.53 -7.39 -3.41
C THR A 118 19.63 -6.95 -2.25
N ALA A 119 19.86 -5.74 -1.71
CA ALA A 119 19.05 -5.20 -0.63
C ALA A 119 17.66 -4.79 -1.13
N HIS A 120 17.59 -4.22 -2.33
CA HIS A 120 16.34 -3.86 -2.99
C HIS A 120 15.42 -5.08 -3.14
N VAL A 121 15.91 -6.15 -3.78
CA VAL A 121 15.15 -7.38 -4.00
C VAL A 121 14.68 -7.99 -2.68
N PHE A 122 15.53 -8.00 -1.64
CA PHE A 122 15.15 -8.49 -0.32
C PHE A 122 13.98 -7.69 0.28
N TRP A 123 14.09 -6.36 0.34
CA TRP A 123 13.05 -5.52 0.94
C TRP A 123 11.76 -5.50 0.10
N SER A 124 11.87 -5.56 -1.23
CA SER A 124 10.73 -5.70 -2.13
C SER A 124 10.01 -7.03 -1.89
N ALA A 125 10.73 -8.15 -1.76
CA ALA A 125 10.11 -9.44 -1.43
C ALA A 125 9.37 -9.39 -0.07
N VAL A 126 10.00 -8.82 0.96
CA VAL A 126 9.37 -8.61 2.28
C VAL A 126 8.11 -7.76 2.15
N LEU A 127 8.16 -6.65 1.40
CA LEU A 127 7.02 -5.79 1.15
C LEU A 127 5.86 -6.55 0.50
N PHE A 128 6.11 -7.31 -0.58
CA PHE A 128 5.07 -8.07 -1.27
C PHE A 128 4.45 -9.17 -0.40
N VAL A 129 5.25 -9.88 0.42
CA VAL A 129 4.73 -10.84 1.41
C VAL A 129 3.82 -10.14 2.43
N LEU A 130 4.22 -8.98 2.94
CA LEU A 130 3.42 -8.24 3.91
C LEU A 130 2.15 -7.67 3.29
N LEU A 131 2.20 -7.15 2.06
CA LEU A 131 1.03 -6.69 1.32
C LEU A 131 0.05 -7.84 1.04
N PHE A 132 0.54 -9.04 0.72
CA PHE A 132 -0.27 -10.25 0.65
C PHE A 132 -0.99 -10.51 1.98
N LEU A 133 -0.27 -10.53 3.11
CA LEU A 133 -0.86 -10.80 4.43
C LEU A 133 -1.85 -9.71 4.88
N ILE A 134 -1.59 -8.44 4.57
CA ILE A 134 -2.51 -7.32 4.82
C ILE A 134 -3.81 -7.52 4.05
N ASN A 135 -3.72 -7.85 2.76
CA ASN A 135 -4.91 -8.06 1.93
C ASN A 135 -5.71 -9.30 2.36
N ILE A 136 -5.06 -10.39 2.79
CA ILE A 136 -5.74 -11.55 3.37
C ILE A 136 -6.45 -11.18 4.69
N THR A 137 -5.70 -10.65 5.66
CA THR A 137 -6.26 -10.38 6.99
C THR A 137 -7.31 -9.27 6.97
N GLY A 138 -7.05 -8.18 6.22
CA GLY A 138 -7.97 -7.06 6.04
C GLY A 138 -9.19 -7.45 5.21
N GLY A 139 -9.00 -8.28 4.17
CA GLY A 139 -10.09 -8.83 3.38
C GLY A 139 -11.02 -9.70 4.22
N LEU A 140 -10.46 -10.64 4.98
CA LEU A 140 -11.22 -11.47 5.93
C LEU A 140 -11.89 -10.62 7.01
N PHE A 141 -11.24 -9.56 7.49
CA PHE A 141 -11.86 -8.62 8.42
C PHE A 141 -13.12 -8.00 7.81
N PHE A 142 -13.06 -7.47 6.58
CA PHE A 142 -14.21 -6.89 5.90
C PHE A 142 -15.31 -7.88 5.52
N LEU A 143 -14.99 -9.18 5.39
CA LEU A 143 -16.00 -10.20 5.18
C LEU A 143 -16.78 -10.53 6.47
N ASN A 144 -16.12 -10.40 7.63
CA ASN A 144 -16.67 -10.79 8.93
C ASN A 144 -17.18 -9.62 9.78
N HIS A 145 -16.92 -8.37 9.40
CA HIS A 145 -17.40 -7.19 10.14
C HIS A 145 -18.84 -6.82 9.69
N PRO A 146 -19.79 -6.59 10.61
CA PRO A 146 -21.19 -6.34 10.25
C PRO A 146 -21.39 -5.04 9.45
N ASP A 147 -20.65 -4.00 9.81
CA ASP A 147 -20.80 -2.69 9.17
C ASP A 147 -20.03 -2.52 7.85
N SER A 148 -19.16 -3.47 7.49
CA SER A 148 -18.28 -3.36 6.33
C SER A 148 -18.92 -3.85 5.04
N MET A 149 -18.44 -3.32 3.92
CA MET A 149 -18.82 -3.77 2.59
C MET A 149 -18.06 -5.04 2.19
N ARG A 150 -18.74 -6.20 2.26
CA ARG A 150 -18.12 -7.52 1.96
C ARG A 150 -17.48 -7.62 0.57
N LYS A 151 -18.02 -6.92 -0.43
CA LYS A 151 -17.44 -6.88 -1.80
C LYS A 151 -15.98 -6.41 -1.82
N ILE A 152 -15.64 -5.45 -0.95
CA ILE A 152 -14.26 -4.96 -0.79
C ILE A 152 -13.38 -6.03 -0.15
N GLY A 153 -13.95 -6.82 0.78
CA GLY A 153 -13.27 -8.00 1.33
C GLY A 153 -12.86 -9.01 0.27
N TYR A 154 -13.77 -9.38 -0.64
CA TYR A 154 -13.45 -10.27 -1.76
C TYR A 154 -12.42 -9.67 -2.72
N PHE A 155 -12.53 -8.38 -3.02
CA PHE A 155 -11.54 -7.68 -3.84
C PHE A 155 -10.14 -7.74 -3.22
N ASN A 156 -10.01 -7.51 -1.91
CA ASN A 156 -8.72 -7.63 -1.24
C ASN A 156 -8.14 -9.06 -1.33
N LEU A 157 -8.98 -10.10 -1.20
CA LEU A 157 -8.52 -11.48 -1.39
C LEU A 157 -8.02 -11.74 -2.82
N LEU A 158 -8.65 -11.12 -3.84
CA LEU A 158 -8.17 -11.17 -5.21
C LEU A 158 -6.81 -10.45 -5.34
N VAL A 159 -6.66 -9.25 -4.78
CA VAL A 159 -5.39 -8.51 -4.80
C VAL A 159 -4.28 -9.30 -4.10
N ALA A 160 -4.58 -10.00 -3.01
CA ALA A 160 -3.62 -10.89 -2.36
C ALA A 160 -3.08 -11.96 -3.33
N ALA A 161 -3.95 -12.55 -4.18
CA ALA A 161 -3.51 -13.51 -5.18
C ALA A 161 -2.51 -12.91 -6.21
N PHE A 162 -2.64 -11.62 -6.55
CA PHE A 162 -1.68 -10.93 -7.41
C PHE A 162 -0.34 -10.63 -6.72
N HIS A 163 -0.37 -10.27 -5.43
CA HIS A 163 0.86 -10.06 -4.68
C HIS A 163 1.67 -11.35 -4.53
N VAL A 164 1.00 -12.47 -4.26
CA VAL A 164 1.70 -13.75 -4.13
C VAL A 164 2.17 -14.28 -5.49
N SER A 165 1.44 -14.04 -6.58
CA SER A 165 1.89 -14.47 -7.91
C SER A 165 3.19 -13.77 -8.33
N TYR A 166 3.36 -12.49 -7.98
CA TYR A 166 4.61 -11.76 -8.22
C TYR A 166 5.81 -12.42 -7.55
N LEU A 167 5.63 -12.95 -6.32
CA LEU A 167 6.67 -13.65 -5.56
C LEU A 167 7.08 -15.00 -6.15
N PHE A 168 6.20 -15.66 -6.92
CA PHE A 168 6.51 -16.94 -7.56
C PHE A 168 7.05 -16.79 -8.97
N ILE A 169 6.66 -15.72 -9.65
CA ILE A 169 7.08 -15.49 -11.03
C ILE A 169 8.51 -14.93 -11.05
N LEU A 170 8.84 -13.93 -10.19
CA LEU A 170 10.17 -13.28 -10.07
C LEU A 170 10.98 -13.19 -11.38
N ASP A 171 10.27 -13.01 -12.49
CA ASP A 171 10.84 -13.11 -13.82
C ASP A 171 11.00 -11.69 -14.34
N PRO A 172 12.24 -11.30 -14.73
CA PRO A 172 12.55 -9.97 -15.26
C PRO A 172 11.81 -9.62 -16.57
N ASN A 173 11.03 -10.54 -17.13
CA ASN A 173 10.16 -10.26 -18.29
C ASN A 173 8.75 -9.79 -17.88
N PHE A 174 8.39 -9.80 -16.60
CA PHE A 174 7.04 -9.48 -16.11
C PHE A 174 6.92 -8.05 -15.56
N ILE A 175 7.48 -7.07 -16.28
CA ILE A 175 7.34 -5.63 -16.01
C ILE A 175 5.88 -5.24 -15.74
N ILE A 176 4.97 -5.73 -16.58
CA ILE A 176 3.55 -5.40 -16.48
C ILE A 176 2.92 -5.88 -15.16
N LEU A 177 3.45 -6.94 -14.56
CA LEU A 177 2.90 -7.51 -13.33
C LEU A 177 3.18 -6.60 -12.13
N GLU A 178 4.31 -5.89 -12.11
CA GLU A 178 4.61 -4.89 -11.07
C GLU A 178 3.63 -3.70 -11.17
N TRP A 179 3.36 -3.22 -12.39
CA TRP A 179 2.36 -2.17 -12.63
C TRP A 179 0.96 -2.59 -12.20
N ILE A 180 0.54 -3.80 -12.58
CA ILE A 180 -0.76 -4.35 -12.16
C ILE A 180 -0.84 -4.41 -10.64
N ASN A 181 0.20 -4.93 -9.97
CA ASN A 181 0.24 -4.99 -8.52
C ASN A 181 0.19 -3.60 -7.86
N THR A 182 0.93 -2.63 -8.42
CA THR A 182 0.96 -1.25 -7.93
C THR A 182 -0.43 -0.62 -8.04
N ILE A 183 -1.09 -0.73 -9.19
CA ILE A 183 -2.43 -0.20 -9.43
C ILE A 183 -3.45 -0.89 -8.52
N LEU A 184 -3.45 -2.23 -8.48
CA LEU A 184 -4.37 -3.00 -7.64
C LEU A 184 -4.19 -2.69 -6.15
N GLY A 185 -2.96 -2.51 -5.69
CA GLY A 185 -2.65 -2.09 -4.32
C GLY A 185 -3.24 -0.72 -3.98
N HIS A 186 -3.09 0.27 -4.87
CA HIS A 186 -3.68 1.60 -4.68
C HIS A 186 -5.21 1.56 -4.74
N VAL A 187 -5.81 0.78 -5.63
CA VAL A 187 -7.28 0.59 -5.68
C VAL A 187 -7.78 -0.09 -4.40
N SER A 188 -7.09 -1.14 -3.92
CA SER A 188 -7.40 -1.80 -2.65
C SER A 188 -7.37 -0.82 -1.48
N MET A 189 -6.34 0.03 -1.41
CA MET A 189 -6.24 1.09 -0.40
C MET A 189 -7.39 2.10 -0.51
N ALA A 190 -7.72 2.58 -1.71
CA ALA A 190 -8.83 3.52 -1.91
C ALA A 190 -10.17 2.94 -1.47
N LEU A 191 -10.45 1.68 -1.81
CA LEU A 191 -11.64 0.96 -1.39
C LEU A 191 -11.65 0.72 0.12
N ALA A 192 -10.52 0.37 0.72
CA ALA A 192 -10.41 0.20 2.16
C ALA A 192 -10.71 1.51 2.91
N VAL A 193 -10.15 2.63 2.46
CA VAL A 193 -10.42 3.97 3.02
C VAL A 193 -11.91 4.31 2.94
N TYR A 194 -12.52 4.08 1.78
CA TYR A 194 -13.95 4.30 1.58
C TYR A 194 -14.78 3.43 2.54
N ASN A 195 -14.44 2.14 2.67
CA ASN A 195 -15.13 1.21 3.55
C ASN A 195 -15.04 1.65 5.02
N TYR A 196 -13.84 2.01 5.49
CA TYR A 196 -13.64 2.51 6.84
C TYR A 196 -14.41 3.81 7.10
N LYS A 197 -14.48 4.72 6.12
CA LYS A 197 -15.30 5.93 6.24
C LYS A 197 -16.79 5.58 6.39
N GLN A 198 -17.31 4.68 5.57
CA GLN A 198 -18.70 4.22 5.67
C GLN A 198 -18.98 3.53 7.02
N MET A 199 -18.03 2.73 7.52
CA MET A 199 -18.14 2.12 8.84
C MET A 199 -18.13 3.16 9.97
N PHE A 200 -17.35 4.23 9.84
CA PHE A 200 -17.30 5.32 10.81
C PHE A 200 -18.64 6.08 10.85
N ASP A 201 -19.19 6.41 9.68
CA ASP A 201 -20.43 7.19 9.56
C ASP A 201 -21.66 6.44 10.11
N LYS A 202 -21.66 5.10 10.08
CA LYS A 202 -22.72 4.29 10.70
C LYS A 202 -22.68 4.32 12.23
N LYS A 203 -21.54 4.66 12.83
CA LYS A 203 -21.33 4.69 14.29
C LYS A 203 -21.54 6.09 14.89
N SER A 204 -21.52 7.15 14.07
CA SER A 204 -21.66 8.56 14.49
C SER A 204 -23.12 9.00 14.53
#